data_AF-A0A962XFD3-F1
#
_entry.id   AF-A0A962XFD3-F1
#
_cell.length_a   1.000
_cell.length_b   1.000
_cell.length_c   1.000
_cell.angle_alpha   90.00
_cell.angle_beta   90.00
_cell.angle_gamma   90.00
#
_symmetry.space_group_name_H-M   'P 1'
#
loop_
_entity.id
_entity.type
_entity.pdbx_description
1 polymer ?
#
loop_
_entity_poly.entity_id
_entity_poly.type
_entity_poly.pdbx_seq_one_letter_code
_entity_poly.pdbx_strand_id
1 'polypeptide(L)'
;RKPLIGKTIVFAVTKRHAEALAQMFDEAFAHEKPSPDVRYADFVVSGFGRDDTVDGATKIKRFKKEKFPQILVSVNMLDTGFDAPEVVNLVMARFTRSVVLYRQMRGRGTRKAPGKTLFTLFDFVGVTDFHDDDETVPEGGMIRETRPRKTYQPRTLLTLDVDDHIDPTTREWVTVDDNGNFVFLDPDEQQAALLGARFEAWIAARTDLHSEQRRLLLTIGEYIKANAGDLDEFTVDHFVVPPFSNIGGLQRAVQTFGSEDALAKVIADMNAVVFLEAGAAEQAEEHPEP
;
A
#
# COMPACT_ATOMS: atom_id res chain seq x y z
N ARG A 1 -5.85 -2.18 -32.30
CA ARG A 1 -4.67 -1.40 -32.75
C ARG A 1 -3.45 -1.97 -32.02
N LYS A 2 -2.25 -1.99 -32.61
CA LYS A 2 -1.06 -2.45 -31.89
C LYS A 2 -0.70 -1.43 -30.80
N PRO A 3 -0.36 -1.86 -29.57
CA PRO A 3 0.08 -0.95 -28.52
C PRO A 3 1.40 -0.26 -28.91
N LEU A 4 1.59 0.97 -28.42
CA LEU A 4 2.86 1.68 -28.61
C LEU A 4 3.92 1.07 -27.70
N ILE A 5 5.12 0.87 -28.23
CA ILE A 5 6.26 0.44 -27.44
C ILE A 5 6.82 1.67 -26.73
N GLY A 6 6.99 1.59 -25.41
CA GLY A 6 7.56 2.66 -24.61
C GLY A 6 7.23 2.55 -23.13
N LYS A 7 7.38 3.68 -22.43
CA LYS A 7 7.24 3.78 -20.99
C LYS A 7 5.87 3.30 -20.52
N THR A 8 5.90 2.40 -19.54
CA THR A 8 4.71 1.71 -19.03
C THR A 8 4.64 1.87 -17.52
N ILE A 9 3.45 2.16 -17.00
CA ILE A 9 3.15 2.13 -15.56
C ILE A 9 2.22 0.96 -15.26
N VAL A 10 2.54 0.19 -14.22
CA VAL A 10 1.70 -0.90 -13.73
C VAL A 10 1.19 -0.54 -12.34
N PHE A 11 -0.12 -0.61 -12.12
CA PHE A 11 -0.74 -0.33 -10.82
C PHE A 11 -0.97 -1.64 -10.07
N ALA A 12 -0.18 -1.88 -9.02
CA ALA A 12 -0.20 -3.09 -8.21
C ALA A 12 -0.93 -2.89 -6.87
N VAL A 13 -1.23 -3.99 -6.20
CA VAL A 13 -2.05 -4.00 -4.97
C VAL A 13 -1.19 -3.79 -3.72
N THR A 14 -0.12 -4.58 -3.57
CA THR A 14 0.77 -4.62 -2.39
C THR A 14 2.23 -4.53 -2.83
N LYS A 15 3.16 -4.28 -1.88
CA LYS A 15 4.61 -4.25 -2.12
C LYS A 15 5.10 -5.57 -2.73
N ARG A 16 4.76 -6.70 -2.11
CA ARG A 16 5.07 -8.04 -2.62
C ARG A 16 4.55 -8.27 -4.04
N HIS A 17 3.31 -7.85 -4.33
CA HIS A 17 2.76 -7.94 -5.68
C HIS A 17 3.55 -7.09 -6.67
N ALA A 18 3.95 -5.88 -6.29
CA ALA A 18 4.72 -5.00 -7.16
C ALA A 18 6.13 -5.52 -7.44
N GLU A 19 6.79 -6.07 -6.42
CA GLU A 19 8.10 -6.70 -6.55
C GLU A 19 8.03 -7.92 -7.48
N ALA A 20 7.08 -8.82 -7.26
CA ALA A 20 6.88 -9.99 -8.10
C ALA A 20 6.62 -9.61 -9.57
N LEU A 21 5.75 -8.62 -9.81
CA LEU A 21 5.51 -8.11 -11.16
C LEU A 21 6.77 -7.51 -11.79
N ALA A 22 7.52 -6.69 -11.04
CA ALA A 22 8.74 -6.10 -11.56
C ALA A 22 9.78 -7.16 -11.91
N GLN A 23 9.94 -8.19 -11.08
CA GLN A 23 10.84 -9.31 -11.37
C GLN A 23 10.39 -10.07 -12.62
N MET A 24 9.12 -10.45 -12.71
CA MET A 24 8.58 -11.15 -13.88
C MET A 24 8.76 -10.34 -15.16
N PHE A 25 8.54 -9.03 -15.13
CA PHE A 25 8.79 -8.16 -16.28
C PHE A 25 10.29 -8.06 -16.62
N ASP A 26 11.16 -7.95 -15.63
CA ASP A 26 12.61 -7.85 -15.84
C ASP A 26 13.22 -9.12 -16.45
N GLU A 27 12.68 -10.29 -16.07
CA GLU A 27 13.02 -11.59 -16.62
C GLU A 27 12.47 -11.77 -18.03
N ALA A 28 11.18 -11.47 -18.25
CA ALA A 28 10.53 -11.61 -19.55
C ALA A 28 11.20 -10.74 -20.63
N PHE A 29 11.65 -9.54 -20.27
CA PHE A 29 12.32 -8.61 -21.17
C PHE A 29 13.84 -8.62 -21.02
N ALA A 30 14.43 -9.68 -20.45
CA ALA A 30 15.88 -9.76 -20.25
C ALA A 30 16.69 -9.63 -21.56
N HIS A 31 16.13 -10.09 -22.68
CA HIS A 31 16.72 -10.00 -24.02
C HIS A 31 16.80 -8.58 -24.59
N GLU A 32 16.00 -7.63 -24.07
CA GLU A 32 16.00 -6.23 -24.48
C GLU A 32 16.99 -5.37 -23.67
N LYS A 33 17.63 -5.96 -22.65
CA LYS A 33 18.54 -5.26 -21.73
C LYS A 33 19.94 -5.18 -22.36
N PRO A 34 20.62 -4.02 -22.28
CA PRO A 34 21.97 -3.87 -22.83
C PRO A 34 23.05 -4.59 -21.99
N SER A 35 22.77 -4.81 -20.70
CA SER A 35 23.62 -5.55 -19.76
C SER A 35 22.71 -6.20 -18.71
N PRO A 36 23.11 -7.34 -18.10
CA PRO A 36 22.40 -7.94 -16.97
C PRO A 36 22.24 -6.99 -15.77
N ASP A 37 23.13 -6.01 -15.62
CA ASP A 37 23.09 -5.05 -14.50
C ASP A 37 21.98 -4.00 -14.63
N VAL A 38 21.41 -3.85 -15.83
CA VAL A 38 20.34 -2.89 -16.11
C VAL A 38 19.00 -3.57 -15.93
N ARG A 39 18.16 -3.01 -15.07
CA ARG A 39 16.77 -3.46 -14.92
C ARG A 39 15.87 -2.83 -15.99
N TYR A 40 15.12 -3.67 -16.69
CA TYR A 40 14.06 -3.28 -17.61
C TYR A 40 12.81 -2.81 -16.86
N ALA A 41 12.51 -3.47 -15.74
CA ALA A 41 11.38 -3.15 -14.88
C ALA A 41 11.85 -2.91 -13.46
N ASP A 42 11.23 -1.93 -12.79
CA ASP A 42 11.48 -1.65 -11.39
C ASP A 42 10.16 -1.35 -10.68
N PHE A 43 10.16 -1.44 -9.36
CA PHE A 43 8.99 -1.12 -8.55
C PHE A 43 9.28 0.00 -7.56
N VAL A 44 8.22 0.75 -7.26
CA VAL A 44 8.21 1.79 -6.24
C VAL A 44 6.93 1.69 -5.44
N VAL A 45 7.12 1.65 -4.12
CA VAL A 45 6.07 1.75 -3.11
C VAL A 45 6.22 3.10 -2.44
N SER A 46 5.13 3.85 -2.34
CA SER A 46 5.11 5.11 -1.62
C SER A 46 3.81 5.29 -0.85
N GLY A 47 3.91 5.88 0.33
CA GLY A 47 2.76 6.23 1.17
C GLY A 47 2.54 5.29 2.35
N PHE A 48 3.51 4.42 2.67
CA PHE A 48 3.41 3.46 3.78
C PHE A 48 4.75 3.35 4.51
N GLY A 49 5.04 4.32 5.39
CA GLY A 49 6.08 4.26 6.43
C GLY A 49 7.37 3.51 6.07
N ARG A 50 7.80 2.58 6.93
CA ARG A 50 9.05 1.80 6.85
C ARG A 50 9.16 0.93 5.57
N ASP A 51 8.06 0.73 4.84
CA ASP A 51 7.97 -0.02 3.58
C ASP A 51 8.14 0.82 2.32
N ASP A 52 8.24 2.13 2.45
CA ASP A 52 8.59 3.00 1.33
C ASP A 52 9.91 2.51 0.73
N THR A 53 9.96 2.49 -0.61
CA THR A 53 11.20 2.10 -1.27
C THR A 53 12.27 3.12 -0.90
N VAL A 54 13.34 2.66 -0.23
CA VAL A 54 14.46 3.51 0.27
C VAL A 54 15.01 4.43 -0.82
N ASP A 55 14.90 4.02 -2.09
CA ASP A 55 15.31 4.77 -3.29
C ASP A 55 14.16 5.18 -4.23
N GLY A 56 12.92 5.25 -3.75
CA GLY A 56 11.72 5.48 -4.58
C GLY A 56 11.84 6.73 -5.45
N ALA A 57 12.30 7.86 -4.89
CA ALA A 57 12.52 9.10 -5.63
C ALA A 57 13.60 8.96 -6.72
N THR A 58 14.66 8.21 -6.44
CA THR A 58 15.74 7.93 -7.40
C THR A 58 15.23 7.07 -8.54
N LYS A 59 14.51 5.97 -8.25
CA LYS A 59 13.90 5.10 -9.27
C LYS A 59 12.91 5.85 -10.16
N ILE A 60 12.06 6.69 -9.56
CA ILE A 60 11.15 7.60 -10.28
C ILE A 60 11.93 8.54 -11.21
N LYS A 61 13.02 9.14 -10.73
CA LYS A 61 13.86 10.05 -11.53
C LYS A 61 14.51 9.33 -12.72
N ARG A 62 15.03 8.11 -12.51
CA ARG A 62 15.59 7.28 -13.60
C ARG A 62 14.52 6.95 -14.63
N PHE A 63 13.36 6.46 -14.19
CA PHE A 63 12.25 6.16 -15.10
C PHE A 63 11.85 7.35 -15.97
N LYS A 64 11.90 8.58 -15.45
CA LYS A 64 11.57 9.79 -16.20
C LYS A 64 12.65 10.26 -17.18
N LYS A 65 13.93 10.13 -16.82
CA LYS A 65 15.05 10.77 -17.55
C LYS A 65 15.88 9.80 -18.38
N GLU A 66 15.88 8.52 -18.01
CA GLU A 66 16.76 7.51 -18.58
C GLU A 66 15.96 6.55 -19.47
N LYS A 67 16.66 5.86 -20.37
CA LYS A 67 16.04 4.85 -21.24
C LYS A 67 15.46 3.68 -20.41
N PHE A 68 16.11 3.31 -19.31
CA PHE A 68 15.66 2.25 -18.41
C PHE A 68 15.44 2.80 -16.99
N PRO A 69 14.53 2.23 -16.19
CA PRO A 69 13.60 1.15 -16.55
C PRO A 69 12.52 1.63 -17.54
N GLN A 70 12.00 0.72 -18.38
CA GLN A 70 10.88 0.98 -19.30
C GLN A 70 9.52 0.72 -18.63
N ILE A 71 9.49 -0.15 -17.63
CA ILE A 71 8.29 -0.49 -16.86
C ILE A 71 8.50 -0.05 -15.41
N LEU A 72 7.53 0.69 -14.86
CA LEU A 72 7.50 1.05 -13.45
C LEU A 72 6.25 0.47 -12.81
N VAL A 73 6.44 -0.46 -11.88
CA VAL A 73 5.35 -1.03 -11.07
C VAL A 73 5.16 -0.18 -9.82
N SER A 74 3.93 0.23 -9.56
CA SER A 74 3.61 1.22 -8.55
C SER A 74 2.56 0.71 -7.57
N VAL A 75 2.83 0.93 -6.27
CA VAL A 75 1.86 0.78 -5.19
C VAL A 75 1.65 2.15 -4.57
N ASN A 76 0.42 2.66 -4.65
CA ASN A 76 -0.01 3.90 -3.99
C ASN A 76 0.79 5.18 -4.33
N MET A 77 1.61 5.20 -5.40
CA MET A 77 2.27 6.45 -5.86
C MET A 77 1.36 7.49 -6.49
N LEU A 78 0.04 7.31 -6.42
CA LEU A 78 -0.88 8.24 -7.07
C LEU A 78 -0.87 9.63 -6.41
N ASP A 79 -0.48 9.70 -5.13
CA ASP A 79 -0.49 10.93 -4.33
C ASP A 79 0.80 11.77 -4.44
N THR A 80 1.89 11.25 -4.99
CA THR A 80 3.21 11.93 -4.98
C THR A 80 3.46 12.89 -6.15
N GLY A 81 2.45 13.18 -6.97
CA GLY A 81 2.63 14.12 -8.09
C GLY A 81 3.53 13.58 -9.23
N PHE A 82 3.60 12.25 -9.41
CA PHE A 82 4.39 11.63 -10.47
C PHE A 82 3.97 12.10 -11.88
N ASP A 83 4.77 12.99 -12.48
CA ASP A 83 4.61 13.43 -13.86
C ASP A 83 5.61 12.77 -14.83
N ALA A 84 5.11 11.92 -15.74
CA ALA A 84 5.87 11.38 -16.86
C ALA A 84 4.98 11.37 -18.12
N PRO A 85 4.98 12.44 -18.93
CA PRO A 85 4.07 12.57 -20.07
C PRO A 85 4.38 11.57 -21.20
N GLU A 86 5.60 11.04 -21.25
CA GLU A 86 6.08 10.03 -22.20
C GLU A 86 5.48 8.63 -21.99
N VAL A 87 4.73 8.41 -20.90
CA VAL A 87 4.08 7.13 -20.62
C VAL A 87 3.04 6.84 -21.68
N VAL A 88 3.20 5.74 -22.42
CA VAL A 88 2.31 5.32 -23.50
C VAL A 88 1.44 4.14 -23.13
N ASN A 89 1.75 3.44 -22.04
CA ASN A 89 0.99 2.29 -21.57
C ASN A 89 0.67 2.39 -20.08
N LEU A 90 -0.56 2.04 -19.71
CA LEU A 90 -1.00 1.85 -18.33
C LEU A 90 -1.49 0.41 -18.18
N VAL A 91 -1.14 -0.24 -17.08
CA VAL A 91 -1.58 -1.60 -16.75
C VAL A 91 -2.30 -1.58 -15.42
N MET A 92 -3.57 -1.94 -15.41
CA MET A 92 -4.40 -2.08 -14.21
C MET A 92 -4.29 -3.52 -13.72
N ALA A 93 -3.41 -3.74 -12.73
CA ALA A 93 -3.29 -5.00 -11.99
C ALA A 93 -3.91 -4.91 -10.58
N ARG A 94 -4.57 -3.78 -10.26
CA ARG A 94 -5.24 -3.51 -9.00
C ARG A 94 -6.69 -3.14 -9.25
N PHE A 95 -7.61 -3.92 -8.68
CA PHE A 95 -9.02 -3.56 -8.70
C PHE A 95 -9.25 -2.31 -7.84
N THR A 96 -9.70 -1.22 -8.48
CA THR A 96 -9.83 0.08 -7.82
C THR A 96 -11.29 0.51 -7.75
N ARG A 97 -11.88 0.47 -6.57
CA ARG A 97 -13.29 0.88 -6.35
C ARG A 97 -13.49 2.39 -6.39
N SER A 98 -12.48 3.18 -6.03
CA SER A 98 -12.58 4.64 -6.00
C SER A 98 -12.55 5.22 -7.42
N VAL A 99 -13.62 5.90 -7.82
CA VAL A 99 -13.71 6.63 -9.11
C VAL A 99 -12.62 7.69 -9.21
N VAL A 100 -12.34 8.39 -8.11
CA VAL A 100 -11.31 9.45 -8.07
C VAL A 100 -9.94 8.85 -8.35
N LEU A 101 -9.59 7.75 -7.67
CA LEU A 101 -8.29 7.10 -7.81
C LEU A 101 -8.13 6.50 -9.22
N TYR A 102 -9.18 5.85 -9.74
CA TYR A 102 -9.19 5.33 -11.11
C TYR A 102 -8.96 6.43 -12.16
N ARG A 103 -9.66 7.57 -12.03
CA ARG A 103 -9.46 8.72 -12.92
C ARG A 103 -8.04 9.30 -12.81
N GLN A 104 -7.45 9.31 -11.62
CA GLN A 104 -6.06 9.73 -11.43
C GLN A 104 -5.08 8.76 -12.09
N MET A 105 -5.28 7.44 -11.95
CA MET A 105 -4.47 6.40 -12.63
C MET A 105 -4.53 6.59 -14.14
N ARG A 106 -5.74 6.64 -14.71
CA ARG A 106 -5.96 6.87 -16.14
C ARG A 106 -5.38 8.21 -16.61
N GLY A 107 -5.50 9.26 -15.79
CA GLY A 107 -4.97 10.60 -16.08
C GLY A 107 -3.45 10.67 -16.26
N ARG A 108 -2.69 9.64 -15.86
CA ARG A 108 -1.25 9.54 -16.16
C ARG A 108 -1.01 9.26 -17.65
N GLY A 109 -1.89 8.50 -18.29
CA GLY A 109 -1.81 8.16 -19.71
C GLY A 109 -2.28 9.29 -20.63
N THR A 110 -3.16 10.18 -20.18
CA THR A 110 -3.76 11.24 -21.02
C THR A 110 -2.86 12.45 -21.24
N ARG A 111 -1.73 12.56 -20.53
CA ARG A 111 -0.79 13.67 -20.69
C ARG A 111 -0.19 13.68 -22.10
N LYS A 112 -0.21 14.84 -22.76
CA LYS A 112 0.33 15.03 -24.10
C LYS A 112 1.86 15.06 -24.05
N ALA A 113 2.51 14.41 -25.01
CA ALA A 113 3.94 14.45 -25.23
C ALA A 113 4.25 14.53 -26.74
N PRO A 114 5.38 15.12 -27.16
CA PRO A 114 5.80 15.09 -28.55
C PRO A 114 5.86 13.64 -29.09
N GLY A 115 5.21 13.38 -30.22
CA GLY A 115 5.16 12.03 -30.83
C GLY A 115 4.16 11.05 -30.20
N LYS A 116 3.50 11.42 -29.10
CA LYS A 116 2.46 10.61 -28.45
C LYS A 116 1.07 11.00 -28.96
N THR A 117 0.49 10.15 -29.79
CA THR A 117 -0.86 10.34 -30.37
C THR A 117 -1.94 9.57 -29.62
N LEU A 118 -1.57 8.47 -28.97
CA LEU A 118 -2.45 7.62 -28.16
C LEU A 118 -1.67 7.04 -26.99
N PHE A 119 -2.40 6.52 -26.00
CA PHE A 119 -1.85 5.65 -24.98
C PHE A 119 -2.74 4.39 -24.92
N THR A 120 -2.20 3.28 -24.44
CA THR A 120 -2.93 2.03 -24.27
C THR A 120 -3.17 1.78 -22.79
N LEU A 121 -4.38 1.34 -22.44
CA LEU A 121 -4.73 0.92 -21.09
C LEU A 121 -5.05 -0.58 -21.14
N PHE A 122 -4.28 -1.36 -20.41
CA PHE A 122 -4.48 -2.79 -20.23
C PHE A 122 -5.19 -3.00 -18.90
N ASP A 123 -6.33 -3.69 -18.93
CA ASP A 123 -7.08 -4.01 -17.73
C ASP A 123 -7.17 -5.52 -17.53
N PHE A 124 -6.55 -6.00 -16.45
CA PHE A 124 -6.54 -7.41 -16.06
C PHE A 124 -7.57 -7.73 -14.97
N VAL A 125 -8.22 -6.73 -14.40
CA VAL A 125 -9.07 -6.85 -13.21
C VAL A 125 -10.51 -6.39 -13.44
N GLY A 126 -10.81 -5.82 -14.62
CA GLY A 126 -12.15 -5.33 -14.98
C GLY A 126 -12.53 -4.02 -14.29
N VAL A 127 -11.55 -3.18 -13.98
CA VAL A 127 -11.77 -1.87 -13.39
C VAL A 127 -12.37 -0.87 -14.38
N THR A 128 -12.07 -0.96 -15.68
CA THR A 128 -12.66 -0.11 -16.73
C THR A 128 -14.15 -0.35 -16.83
N ASP A 129 -14.55 -1.62 -16.83
CA ASP A 129 -15.95 -2.06 -16.90
C ASP A 129 -16.71 -1.62 -15.63
N PHE A 130 -16.06 -1.71 -14.47
CA PHE A 130 -16.65 -1.26 -13.20
C PHE A 130 -16.95 0.25 -13.18
N HIS A 131 -16.12 1.07 -13.82
CA HIS A 131 -16.28 2.52 -13.88
C HIS A 131 -17.07 3.02 -15.10
N ASP A 132 -17.60 2.11 -15.93
CA ASP A 132 -18.32 2.44 -17.17
C ASP A 132 -17.49 3.36 -18.09
N ASP A 133 -16.18 3.09 -18.17
CA ASP A 133 -15.26 3.90 -18.96
C ASP A 133 -15.31 3.47 -20.42
N ASP A 134 -16.39 3.85 -21.10
CA ASP A 134 -16.54 3.72 -22.55
C ASP A 134 -15.41 4.51 -23.23
N GLU A 135 -14.60 3.84 -24.06
CA GLU A 135 -13.39 4.31 -24.77
C GLU A 135 -13.52 5.62 -25.59
N THR A 136 -14.68 6.27 -25.54
CA THR A 136 -14.96 7.55 -26.18
C THR A 136 -14.09 8.68 -25.61
N VAL A 137 -13.30 9.29 -26.50
CA VAL A 137 -12.66 10.58 -26.25
C VAL A 137 -13.77 11.56 -25.85
N PRO A 138 -13.70 12.23 -24.68
CA PRO A 138 -14.74 13.15 -24.29
C PRO A 138 -14.58 14.44 -25.10
N GLU A 139 -15.13 14.46 -26.32
CA GLU A 139 -15.59 15.68 -26.93
C GLU A 139 -16.85 16.10 -26.16
N GLY A 140 -16.81 17.29 -25.55
CA GLY A 140 -17.90 17.77 -24.71
C GLY A 140 -19.24 17.70 -25.44
N GLY A 141 -20.23 17.02 -24.85
CA GLY A 141 -21.55 16.92 -25.43
C GLY A 141 -22.52 16.03 -24.63
N MET A 142 -23.57 16.68 -24.14
CA MET A 142 -24.88 16.22 -23.62
C MET A 142 -24.94 15.00 -22.68
N ILE A 143 -25.49 15.27 -21.49
CA ILE A 143 -25.92 14.29 -20.49
C ILE A 143 -26.90 13.32 -21.15
N ARG A 144 -26.45 12.09 -21.41
CA ARG A 144 -27.29 11.00 -21.88
C ARG A 144 -27.86 10.26 -20.68
N GLU A 145 -29.16 9.96 -20.70
CA GLU A 145 -29.84 9.22 -19.65
C GLU A 145 -29.07 7.94 -19.27
N THR A 146 -28.89 7.76 -17.97
CA THR A 146 -28.11 6.67 -17.39
C THR A 146 -28.77 5.34 -17.75
N ARG A 147 -28.10 4.54 -18.58
CA ARG A 147 -28.54 3.17 -18.85
C ARG A 147 -28.57 2.38 -17.54
N PRO A 148 -29.51 1.44 -17.37
CA PRO A 148 -29.53 0.58 -16.19
C PRO A 148 -28.20 -0.19 -16.10
N ARG A 149 -27.52 -0.06 -14.95
CA ARG A 149 -26.24 -0.71 -14.70
C ARG A 149 -26.37 -2.20 -14.91
N LYS A 150 -25.52 -2.78 -15.77
CA LYS A 150 -25.37 -4.23 -15.84
C LYS A 150 -24.82 -4.70 -14.50
N THR A 151 -25.45 -5.70 -13.89
CA THR A 151 -24.91 -6.37 -12.70
C THR A 151 -23.63 -7.08 -13.11
N TYR A 152 -22.48 -6.44 -12.85
CA TYR A 152 -21.18 -7.03 -13.10
C TYR A 152 -20.97 -8.17 -12.10
N GLN A 153 -20.98 -9.40 -12.59
CA GLN A 153 -20.32 -10.48 -11.87
C GLN A 153 -18.82 -10.27 -12.09
N PRO A 154 -18.02 -10.07 -11.03
CA PRO A 154 -16.58 -10.07 -11.19
C PRO A 154 -16.21 -11.35 -11.95
N ARG A 155 -15.61 -11.20 -13.13
CA ARG A 155 -14.92 -12.33 -13.73
C ARG A 155 -14.01 -12.83 -12.64
N THR A 156 -14.11 -14.12 -12.31
CA THR A 156 -13.23 -14.76 -11.35
C THR A 156 -11.84 -14.31 -11.72
N LEU A 157 -11.31 -13.38 -10.92
CA LEU A 157 -9.90 -13.11 -10.86
C LEU A 157 -9.31 -14.52 -10.69
N LEU A 158 -8.12 -14.79 -11.18
CA LEU A 158 -7.29 -15.67 -10.37
C LEU A 158 -7.06 -14.90 -9.05
N THR A 159 -8.08 -14.87 -8.19
CA THR A 159 -7.87 -15.00 -6.78
C THR A 159 -7.02 -16.25 -6.73
N LEU A 160 -5.79 -16.08 -6.26
CA LEU A 160 -5.19 -17.19 -5.55
C LEU A 160 -6.31 -17.62 -4.59
N ASP A 161 -6.95 -18.74 -4.90
CA ASP A 161 -7.94 -19.37 -4.03
C ASP A 161 -7.11 -19.82 -2.84
N VAL A 162 -6.97 -18.91 -1.88
CA VAL A 162 -6.39 -19.20 -0.59
C VAL A 162 -7.45 -20.00 0.13
N ASP A 163 -7.43 -21.32 -0.09
CA ASP A 163 -8.18 -22.26 0.72
C ASP A 163 -7.59 -22.23 2.12
N ASP A 164 -8.29 -21.55 3.03
CA ASP A 164 -7.97 -21.61 4.46
C ASP A 164 -8.18 -23.05 4.92
N HIS A 165 -7.09 -23.72 5.31
CA HIS A 165 -7.13 -25.03 5.95
C HIS A 165 -6.69 -24.92 7.41
N ILE A 166 -7.44 -25.56 8.29
CA ILE A 166 -7.08 -25.71 9.71
C ILE A 166 -6.20 -26.94 9.83
N ASP A 167 -4.95 -26.75 10.24
CA ASP A 167 -4.03 -27.85 10.53
C ASP A 167 -4.61 -28.71 11.68
N PRO A 168 -4.83 -30.02 11.49
CA PRO A 168 -5.45 -30.88 12.50
C PRO A 168 -4.57 -31.14 13.72
N THR A 169 -3.28 -30.78 13.67
CA THR A 169 -2.27 -31.00 14.71
C THR A 169 -2.04 -29.74 15.56
N THR A 170 -2.02 -28.56 14.96
CA THR A 170 -1.74 -27.29 15.66
C THR A 170 -2.96 -26.38 15.85
N ARG A 171 -4.04 -26.60 15.08
CA ARG A 171 -5.25 -25.75 15.04
C ARG A 171 -5.01 -24.28 14.66
N GLU A 172 -3.87 -23.97 14.07
CA GLU A 172 -3.56 -22.64 13.56
C GLU A 172 -3.98 -22.51 12.08
N TRP A 173 -4.27 -21.27 11.66
CA TRP A 173 -4.62 -20.94 10.29
C TRP A 173 -3.35 -20.95 9.43
N VAL A 174 -3.28 -21.81 8.41
CA VAL A 174 -2.11 -21.90 7.53
C VAL A 174 -2.54 -21.76 6.08
N THR A 175 -1.84 -20.89 5.34
CA THR A 175 -2.07 -20.64 3.92
C THR A 175 -1.19 -21.54 3.04
N VAL A 176 -1.75 -22.06 1.95
CA VAL A 176 -1.09 -22.98 1.01
C VAL A 176 -1.18 -22.40 -0.40
N ASP A 177 -0.10 -22.49 -1.20
CA ASP A 177 -0.09 -22.08 -2.60
C ASP A 177 -0.60 -23.17 -3.56
N ASP A 178 -0.73 -22.82 -4.85
CA ASP A 178 -1.20 -23.67 -5.94
C ASP A 178 -0.39 -24.98 -6.14
N ASN A 179 0.78 -25.12 -5.48
CA ASN A 179 1.63 -26.31 -5.54
C ASN A 179 1.55 -27.17 -4.26
N GLY A 180 0.70 -26.79 -3.30
CA GLY A 180 0.60 -27.47 -2.02
C GLY A 180 1.71 -27.10 -1.03
N ASN A 181 2.45 -26.00 -1.27
CA ASN A 181 3.47 -25.52 -0.34
C ASN A 181 2.89 -24.47 0.61
N PHE A 182 3.32 -24.51 1.87
CA PHE A 182 2.93 -23.51 2.86
C PHE A 182 3.46 -22.12 2.48
N VAL A 183 2.56 -21.15 2.33
CA VAL A 183 2.89 -19.73 2.22
C VAL A 183 2.78 -19.16 3.62
N PHE A 184 3.89 -18.78 4.23
CA PHE A 184 3.86 -18.05 5.47
C PHE A 184 3.53 -16.58 5.15
N LEU A 185 2.52 -16.00 5.81
CA LEU A 185 2.45 -14.55 5.96
C LEU A 185 3.73 -14.12 6.68
N ASP A 186 4.38 -13.07 6.20
CA ASP A 186 5.60 -12.58 6.86
C ASP A 186 5.22 -12.27 8.32
N PRO A 187 5.95 -12.74 9.34
CA PRO A 187 5.65 -12.49 10.75
C PRO A 187 5.38 -11.01 11.05
N ASP A 188 6.04 -10.12 10.30
CA ASP A 188 5.90 -8.68 10.38
C ASP A 188 4.53 -8.17 9.91
N GLU A 189 3.93 -8.79 8.89
CA GLU A 189 2.58 -8.41 8.40
C GLU A 189 1.49 -8.81 9.42
N GLN A 190 1.67 -9.95 10.08
CA GLN A 190 0.76 -10.41 11.15
C GLN A 190 0.86 -9.48 12.38
N GLN A 191 2.07 -9.11 12.77
CA GLN A 191 2.30 -8.16 13.87
C GLN A 191 1.72 -6.78 13.55
N ALA A 192 1.91 -6.27 12.32
CA ALA A 192 1.35 -4.98 11.90
C ALA A 192 -0.18 -4.94 11.97
N ALA A 193 -0.84 -6.01 11.53
CA ALA A 193 -2.29 -6.13 11.60
C ALA A 193 -2.78 -6.15 13.06
N LEU A 194 -2.11 -6.90 13.94
CA LEU A 194 -2.45 -7.04 15.35
C LEU A 194 -2.28 -5.72 16.12
N LEU A 195 -1.11 -5.08 16.03
CA LEU A 195 -0.85 -3.78 16.67
C LEU A 195 -1.79 -2.70 16.15
N GLY A 196 -2.08 -2.74 14.84
CA GLY A 196 -3.01 -1.83 14.19
C GLY A 196 -4.44 -1.92 14.75
N ALA A 197 -4.96 -3.14 14.89
CA ALA A 197 -6.28 -3.38 15.45
C ALA A 197 -6.37 -2.93 16.92
N ARG A 198 -5.34 -3.21 17.71
CA ARG A 198 -5.26 -2.76 19.13
C ARG A 198 -5.24 -1.25 19.24
N PHE A 199 -4.46 -0.56 18.40
CA PHE A 199 -4.41 0.90 18.37
C PHE A 199 -5.76 1.51 18.00
N GLU A 200 -6.44 0.95 17.00
CA GLU A 200 -7.77 1.42 16.57
C GLU A 200 -8.83 1.24 17.67
N ALA A 201 -8.80 0.12 18.39
CA ALA A 201 -9.66 -0.10 19.54
C ALA A 201 -9.38 0.92 20.66
N TRP A 202 -8.10 1.14 20.97
CA TRP A 202 -7.66 2.11 21.98
C TRP A 202 -8.09 3.54 21.67
N ILE A 203 -7.89 4.01 20.43
CA ILE A 203 -8.26 5.38 20.03
C ILE A 203 -9.78 5.57 19.90
N ALA A 204 -10.52 4.50 19.59
CA ALA A 204 -11.98 4.52 19.54
C ALA A 204 -12.61 4.62 20.93
N ALA A 205 -11.96 4.05 21.95
CA ALA A 205 -12.41 4.14 23.34
C ALA A 205 -12.23 5.54 23.98
N ARG A 206 -11.43 6.41 23.35
CA ARG A 206 -11.13 7.76 23.86
C ARG A 206 -12.02 8.84 23.27
N THR A 207 -12.78 9.52 24.13
CA THR A 207 -13.62 10.69 23.77
C THR A 207 -13.07 12.02 24.30
N ASP A 208 -11.98 11.97 25.05
CA ASP A 208 -11.34 13.09 25.77
C ASP A 208 -10.30 13.87 24.92
N LEU A 209 -10.04 13.42 23.68
CA LEU A 209 -9.00 13.96 22.82
C LEU A 209 -9.52 15.07 21.90
N HIS A 210 -8.80 16.20 21.84
CA HIS A 210 -9.10 17.24 20.85
C HIS A 210 -8.46 16.93 19.47
N SER A 211 -8.89 17.64 18.42
CA SER A 211 -8.55 17.32 17.03
C SER A 211 -7.04 17.21 16.75
N GLU A 212 -6.23 18.13 17.28
CA GLU A 212 -4.76 18.09 17.13
C GLU A 212 -4.11 16.90 17.86
N GLN A 213 -4.57 16.54 19.07
CA GLN A 213 -4.09 15.35 19.79
C GLN A 213 -4.42 14.08 19.02
N ARG A 214 -5.67 13.97 18.53
CA ARG A 214 -6.11 12.82 17.73
C ARG A 214 -5.30 12.67 16.45
N ARG A 215 -4.98 13.78 15.76
CA ARG A 215 -4.15 13.74 14.55
C ARG A 215 -2.73 13.25 14.84
N LEU A 216 -2.12 13.72 15.93
CA LEU A 216 -0.80 13.25 16.33
C LEU A 216 -0.83 11.76 16.68
N LEU A 217 -1.82 11.32 17.44
CA LEU A 217 -1.99 9.90 17.81
C LEU A 217 -2.22 9.02 16.58
N LEU A 218 -3.07 9.41 15.62
CA LEU A 218 -3.22 8.66 14.37
C LEU A 218 -1.90 8.55 13.60
N THR A 219 -1.05 9.58 13.64
CA THR A 219 0.28 9.54 13.03
C THR A 219 1.20 8.56 13.78
N ILE A 220 1.08 8.46 15.11
CA ILE A 220 1.73 7.45 15.93
C ILE A 220 1.23 6.05 15.59
N GLY A 221 -0.08 5.84 15.44
CA GLY A 221 -0.65 4.55 15.05
C GLY A 221 -0.15 4.05 13.69
N GLU A 222 -0.07 4.94 12.70
CA GLU A 222 0.49 4.61 11.38
C GLU A 222 2.00 4.33 11.47
N TYR A 223 2.72 5.04 12.33
CA TYR A 223 4.12 4.71 12.62
C TYR A 223 4.24 3.31 13.25
N ILE A 224 3.45 2.99 14.27
CA ILE A 224 3.50 1.67 14.92
C ILE A 224 3.24 0.55 13.91
N LYS A 225 2.17 0.66 13.11
CA LYS A 225 1.84 -0.33 12.06
C LYS A 225 3.00 -0.53 11.08
N ALA A 226 3.62 0.56 10.64
CA ALA A 226 4.72 0.49 9.69
C ALA A 226 6.02 -0.07 10.28
N ASN A 227 6.16 -0.08 11.61
CA ASN A 227 7.38 -0.48 12.29
C ASN A 227 7.19 -1.73 13.17
N ALA A 228 6.09 -2.47 12.97
CA ALA A 228 5.63 -3.54 13.85
C ALA A 228 6.62 -4.70 14.06
N GLY A 229 7.47 -5.02 13.08
CA GLY A 229 8.48 -6.08 13.20
C GLY A 229 9.67 -5.73 14.10
N ASP A 230 9.92 -4.44 14.35
CA ASP A 230 11.11 -3.95 15.04
C ASP A 230 10.78 -3.08 16.28
N LEU A 231 9.50 -2.91 16.60
CA LEU A 231 9.03 -1.94 17.60
C LEU A 231 8.32 -2.67 18.74
N ASP A 232 9.00 -2.74 19.89
CA ASP A 232 8.44 -3.31 21.12
C ASP A 232 7.61 -2.29 21.92
N GLU A 233 7.93 -1.00 21.79
CA GLU A 233 7.20 0.09 22.43
C GLU A 233 7.40 1.43 21.69
N PHE A 234 6.45 2.36 21.85
CA PHE A 234 6.63 3.74 21.38
C PHE A 234 7.11 4.63 22.53
N THR A 235 8.33 5.15 22.44
CA THR A 235 8.93 6.08 23.42
C THR A 235 9.04 7.52 22.90
N VAL A 236 9.37 8.47 23.78
CA VAL A 236 9.60 9.88 23.42
C VAL A 236 10.73 10.08 22.40
N ASP A 237 11.69 9.16 22.33
CA ASP A 237 12.79 9.24 21.38
C ASP A 237 12.32 9.12 19.92
N HIS A 238 11.17 8.49 19.68
CA HIS A 238 10.60 8.38 18.35
C HIS A 238 10.17 9.75 17.78
N PHE A 239 10.00 10.78 18.61
CA PHE A 239 9.69 12.11 18.09
C PHE A 239 10.87 12.79 17.38
N VAL A 240 12.10 12.26 17.48
CA VAL A 240 13.27 12.81 16.76
C VAL A 240 13.42 12.24 15.35
N VAL A 241 12.68 11.20 14.99
CA VAL A 241 12.71 10.58 13.66
C VAL A 241 11.51 11.03 12.79
N PRO A 242 11.62 11.04 11.45
CA PRO A 242 10.48 11.25 10.57
C PRO A 242 9.39 10.17 10.79
N PRO A 243 8.09 10.50 10.69
CA PRO A 243 7.53 11.78 10.28
C PRO A 243 7.45 12.85 11.39
N PHE A 244 7.73 12.49 12.65
CA PHE A 244 7.52 13.36 13.81
C PHE A 244 8.44 14.58 13.80
N SER A 245 9.71 14.41 13.44
CA SER A 245 10.65 15.53 13.30
C SER A 245 10.17 16.57 12.27
N ASN A 246 9.46 16.15 11.22
CA ASN A 246 8.93 17.03 10.17
C ASN A 246 7.67 17.80 10.61
N ILE A 247 6.96 17.34 11.65
CA ILE A 247 5.76 17.97 12.18
C ILE A 247 6.01 18.70 13.52
N GLY A 248 7.27 19.00 13.83
CA GLY A 248 7.68 19.78 15.00
C GLY A 248 8.22 18.98 16.18
N GLY A 249 8.34 17.66 16.04
CA GLY A 249 9.02 16.76 16.99
C GLY A 249 8.42 16.78 18.40
N LEU A 250 9.27 16.48 19.38
CA LEU A 250 8.86 16.33 20.79
C LEU A 250 8.27 17.63 21.35
N GLN A 251 8.84 18.79 20.98
CA GLN A 251 8.37 20.09 21.44
C GLN A 251 6.92 20.37 21.02
N ARG A 252 6.56 20.05 19.77
CA ARG A 252 5.19 20.18 19.30
C ARG A 252 4.26 19.19 19.98
N ALA A 253 4.70 17.95 20.18
CA ALA A 253 3.93 16.94 20.89
C ALA A 253 3.61 17.37 22.34
N VAL A 254 4.60 17.87 23.07
CA VAL A 254 4.43 18.39 24.43
C VAL A 254 3.46 19.58 24.45
N GLN A 255 3.54 20.50 23.49
CA GLN A 255 2.57 21.60 23.37
C GLN A 255 1.14 21.10 23.13
N THR A 256 0.97 20.08 22.28
CA THR A 256 -0.33 19.49 21.96
C THR A 256 -0.97 18.79 23.17
N PHE A 257 -0.17 18.23 24.07
CA PHE A 257 -0.65 17.56 25.29
C PHE A 257 -0.53 18.42 26.56
N GLY A 258 -0.02 19.66 26.43
CA GLY A 258 0.09 20.65 27.49
C GLY A 258 1.30 20.49 28.42
N SER A 259 1.78 19.27 28.65
CA SER A 259 2.98 18.99 29.45
C SER A 259 3.64 17.68 29.03
N GLU A 260 4.92 17.53 29.38
CA GLU A 260 5.68 16.29 29.12
C GLU A 260 5.10 15.11 29.89
N ASP A 261 4.68 15.32 31.14
CA ASP A 261 4.03 14.30 31.98
C ASP A 261 2.70 13.83 31.38
N ALA A 262 1.89 14.75 30.83
CA ALA A 262 0.63 14.41 30.19
C ALA A 262 0.84 13.59 28.90
N LEU A 263 1.84 13.96 28.10
CA LEU A 263 2.23 13.20 26.91
C LEU A 263 2.73 11.80 27.30
N ALA A 264 3.63 11.71 28.28
CA ALA A 264 4.18 10.44 28.76
C ALA A 264 3.08 9.50 29.29
N LYS A 265 2.10 10.04 30.01
CA LYS A 265 0.95 9.25 30.50
C LYS A 265 0.11 8.67 29.38
N VAL A 266 -0.14 9.44 28.32
CA VAL A 266 -0.90 8.97 27.15
C VAL A 266 -0.13 7.90 26.38
N ILE A 267 1.18 8.08 26.21
CA ILE A 267 2.05 7.09 25.55
C ILE A 267 2.12 5.80 26.36
N ALA A 268 2.28 5.88 27.69
CA ALA A 268 2.32 4.70 28.55
C ALA A 268 1.00 3.91 28.50
N ASP A 269 -0.14 4.60 28.54
CA ASP A 269 -1.47 3.99 28.41
C ASP A 269 -1.68 3.34 27.04
N MET A 270 -1.24 4.00 25.96
CA MET A 270 -1.24 3.42 24.61
C MET A 270 -0.36 2.17 24.55
N ASN A 271 0.86 2.22 25.06
CA ASN A 271 1.79 1.09 25.01
C ASN A 271 1.25 -0.13 25.78
N ALA A 272 0.58 0.11 26.91
CA ALA A 272 -0.06 -0.93 27.70
C ALA A 272 -1.18 -1.68 26.97
N VAL A 273 -1.87 -1.03 26.02
CA VAL A 273 -2.97 -1.65 25.26
C VAL A 273 -2.50 -2.19 23.91
N VAL A 274 -1.56 -1.50 23.28
CA VAL A 274 -1.10 -1.81 21.92
C VAL A 274 -0.04 -2.91 21.94
N PHE A 275 1.00 -2.77 22.76
CA PHE A 275 2.14 -3.67 22.76
C PHE A 275 2.06 -4.76 23.83
N LEU A 276 1.53 -4.44 25.01
CA LEU A 276 1.41 -5.42 26.10
C LEU A 276 0.12 -6.25 25.98
N GLU A 277 0.23 -7.57 26.16
CA GLU A 277 -0.94 -8.44 26.23
C GLU A 277 -1.80 -8.11 27.46
N ALA A 278 -3.11 -8.01 27.27
CA ALA A 278 -4.10 -8.21 28.34
C ALA A 278 -4.19 -9.70 28.77
N GLY A 279 -3.04 -10.38 28.85
CA GLY A 279 -2.90 -11.85 28.96
C GLY A 279 -2.15 -12.34 30.21
N ALA A 280 -1.91 -11.48 31.21
CA ALA A 280 -1.36 -11.91 32.49
C ALA A 280 -2.44 -12.30 33.54
N ALA A 281 -3.65 -12.63 33.10
CA ALA A 281 -4.79 -12.94 33.99
C ALA A 281 -5.33 -14.37 33.88
N GLU A 282 -4.88 -15.21 32.93
CA GLU A 282 -5.43 -16.57 32.75
C GLU A 282 -4.38 -17.71 32.82
N GLN A 283 -3.11 -17.42 33.08
CA GLN A 283 -2.10 -18.47 33.34
C GLN A 283 -1.84 -18.75 34.84
N ALA A 284 -2.71 -18.27 35.74
CA ALA A 284 -2.63 -18.55 37.17
C ALA A 284 -3.59 -19.67 37.65
N GLU A 285 -4.44 -20.21 36.78
CA GLU A 285 -5.40 -21.29 37.11
C GLU A 285 -5.27 -22.47 36.14
N GLU A 286 -4.11 -23.14 36.08
CA GLU A 286 -4.07 -24.56 35.70
C GLU A 286 -2.67 -25.16 35.94
N HIS A 287 -2.37 -25.48 37.19
CA HIS A 287 -1.57 -26.66 37.52
C HIS A 287 -1.94 -27.16 38.93
N PRO A 288 -2.78 -28.20 39.04
CA PRO A 288 -2.89 -28.98 40.26
C PRO A 288 -1.74 -29.99 40.33
N GLU A 289 -1.00 -29.89 41.43
CA GLU A 289 -0.29 -30.98 42.15
C GLU A 289 0.96 -31.59 41.47
N PRO A 290 1.79 -32.40 42.18
CA PRO A 290 1.42 -33.56 43.01
C PRO A 290 1.52 -33.37 44.53
#